data_AF-A0A920IND9-F1
#
_entry.id   AF-A0A920IND9-F1
#
_cell.length_a   1.000
_cell.length_b   1.000
_cell.length_c   1.000
_cell.angle_alpha   90.00
_cell.angle_beta   90.00
_cell.angle_gamma   90.00
#
_symmetry.space_group_name_H-M   'P 1'
#
loop_
_entity.id
_entity.type
_entity.pdbx_description
1 polymer ?
#
loop_
_entity_poly.entity_id
_entity_poly.type
_entity_poly.pdbx_seq_one_letter_code
_entity_poly.pdbx_strand_id
1 'polypeptide(L)'
;MKKNFPLALYLSFSVSIFLLLVLGTWQLNKNFVVNKNNKNFKNRNQENSLKLFSLPDKIEDLTYVKFSKVNLTNNFLYLEPRTFKGQVGYHKISVIQVDGKYLLVNEGFITSKEFINNNIKKNKEIEGYIITVPEPKFFELKNDIKNKVWYTLKLEDFEKEFDLKLSKYILYQQRGNEDNKLKSVVPNLVSNVNHLNYALTWYFLSIALFVIFFIFLQKTIKNMNNNENLILVRIIGLILLFSIFLQIILGAWVRLTGSGMSCPDWPLCYGYIFPTPNKIVNIPNVDYSYFQIFLEWIHRANAALVIGPICLIFSCYIIFKKHLHLFLKKYAYLLILLILVQGGLGGLTVFKSNIPWSVAIHLMFAFLLYLTTLLIILKTYNLAENTFIANRFIKITTFIAGFFTMTAAALGAFTSKYGASLSCNNWPGCTDSFFPNFSDMFQVIHFSHRVIAMLLVLILISLFIALKKYFNTISKNIKLILLGMFLIITFQVIIGALLIYMEVPIWMGIFHQSIGLILFTLIVLLYSHINLKRY
;
A
#
# COMPACT_ATOMS: atom_id res chain seq x y z
N MET A 1 40.35 -17.20 3.43
CA MET A 1 38.89 -17.25 3.65
C MET A 1 38.22 -16.26 2.70
N LYS A 2 37.41 -16.72 1.74
CA LYS A 2 36.59 -15.83 0.90
C LYS A 2 35.68 -15.02 1.83
N LYS A 3 35.91 -13.70 1.97
CA LYS A 3 34.96 -12.83 2.67
C LYS A 3 33.72 -12.73 1.78
N ASN A 4 32.77 -13.64 1.97
CA ASN A 4 31.48 -13.55 1.32
C ASN A 4 30.90 -12.17 1.65
N PHE A 5 30.57 -11.40 0.62
CA PHE A 5 29.86 -10.15 0.76
C PHE A 5 28.56 -10.45 1.55
N PRO A 6 28.34 -9.85 2.73
CA PRO A 6 27.28 -10.28 3.64
C PRO A 6 25.92 -9.75 3.18
N LEU A 7 25.42 -10.20 2.02
CA LEU A 7 24.17 -9.78 1.40
C LEU A 7 22.99 -9.83 2.38
N ALA A 8 22.89 -10.90 3.16
CA ALA A 8 21.85 -11.06 4.18
C ALA A 8 21.91 -9.95 5.23
N LEU A 9 23.12 -9.52 5.63
CA LEU A 9 23.31 -8.41 6.54
C LEU A 9 22.85 -7.09 5.90
N TYR A 10 23.21 -6.83 4.65
CA TYR A 10 22.79 -5.60 3.97
C TYR A 10 21.27 -5.52 3.76
N LEU A 11 20.64 -6.62 3.34
CA LEU A 11 19.18 -6.74 3.25
C LEU A 11 18.52 -6.53 4.62
N SER A 12 19.09 -7.14 5.68
CA SER A 12 18.61 -6.96 7.05
C SER A 12 18.65 -5.50 7.48
N PHE A 13 19.75 -4.77 7.23
CA PHE A 13 19.83 -3.34 7.52
C PHE A 13 18.78 -2.53 6.75
N SER A 14 18.65 -2.73 5.45
CA SER A 14 17.67 -1.99 4.63
C SER A 14 16.22 -2.25 5.06
N VAL A 15 15.87 -3.52 5.30
CA VAL A 15 14.54 -3.92 5.79
C VAL A 15 14.29 -3.34 7.18
N SER A 16 15.28 -3.39 8.07
CA SER A 16 15.15 -2.85 9.43
C SER A 16 14.94 -1.34 9.40
N ILE A 17 15.74 -0.60 8.63
CA ILE A 17 15.60 0.85 8.47
C ILE A 17 14.20 1.19 7.96
N PHE A 18 13.71 0.48 6.92
CA PHE A 18 12.37 0.65 6.39
C PHE A 18 11.27 0.38 7.43
N LEU A 19 11.35 -0.74 8.15
CA LEU A 19 10.39 -1.10 9.20
C LEU A 19 10.35 -0.04 10.32
N LEU A 20 11.50 0.51 10.72
CA LEU A 20 11.58 1.56 11.72
C LEU A 20 10.93 2.86 11.24
N LEU A 21 11.11 3.23 9.96
CA LEU A 21 10.42 4.38 9.38
C LEU A 21 8.90 4.16 9.35
N VAL A 22 8.45 2.96 8.99
CA VAL A 22 7.02 2.59 9.02
C VAL A 22 6.45 2.65 10.43
N LEU A 23 7.14 2.09 11.42
CA LEU A 23 6.71 2.10 12.82
C LEU A 23 6.69 3.52 13.40
N GLY A 24 7.70 4.33 13.12
CA GLY A 24 7.73 5.74 13.50
C GLY A 24 6.55 6.52 12.93
N THR A 25 6.25 6.29 11.66
CA THR A 25 5.11 6.93 10.96
C THR A 25 3.77 6.46 11.51
N TRP A 26 3.64 5.17 11.82
CA TRP A 26 2.43 4.62 12.44
C TRP A 26 2.18 5.21 13.83
N GLN A 27 3.22 5.32 14.67
CA GLN A 27 3.11 5.96 15.98
C GLN A 27 2.73 7.44 15.87
N LEU A 28 3.29 8.15 14.89
CA LEU A 28 2.98 9.55 14.64
C LEU A 28 1.51 9.73 14.22
N ASN A 29 1.00 8.87 13.33
CA ASN A 29 -0.43 8.84 12.98
C ASN A 29 -1.31 8.56 14.20
N LYS A 30 -0.92 7.60 15.04
CA LYS A 30 -1.65 7.26 16.27
C LYS A 30 -1.69 8.44 17.25
N ASN A 31 -0.60 9.18 17.40
CA ASN A 31 -0.53 10.40 18.19
C ASN A 31 -1.58 11.44 17.74
N PHE A 32 -1.76 11.61 16.44
CA PHE A 32 -2.75 12.55 15.91
C PHE A 32 -4.19 12.14 16.25
N VAL A 33 -4.54 10.87 16.00
CA VAL A 33 -5.88 10.33 16.31
C VAL A 33 -6.19 10.49 17.80
N VAL A 34 -5.24 10.09 18.66
CA VAL A 34 -5.40 10.16 20.13
C VAL A 34 -5.52 11.61 20.60
N ASN A 35 -4.69 12.53 20.10
CA ASN A 35 -4.76 13.94 20.50
C ASN A 35 -6.07 14.61 20.06
N LYS A 36 -6.59 14.29 18.87
CA LYS A 36 -7.90 14.76 18.42
C LYS A 36 -9.01 14.25 19.35
N ASN A 37 -8.99 12.95 19.66
CA ASN A 37 -9.97 12.33 20.55
C ASN A 37 -9.91 12.91 21.97
N ASN A 38 -8.70 13.10 22.52
CA ASN A 38 -8.50 13.72 23.82
C ASN A 38 -9.01 15.18 23.85
N LYS A 39 -8.80 15.95 22.77
CA LYS A 39 -9.33 17.32 22.66
C LYS A 39 -10.85 17.32 22.58
N ASN A 40 -11.45 16.44 21.78
CA ASN A 40 -12.91 16.30 21.70
C ASN A 40 -13.51 15.88 23.06
N PHE A 41 -12.86 14.94 23.73
CA PHE A 41 -13.25 14.50 25.07
C PHE A 41 -13.22 15.63 26.09
N LYS A 42 -12.18 16.48 26.09
CA LYS A 42 -12.06 17.65 26.97
C LYS A 42 -13.02 18.80 26.61
N ASN A 43 -13.20 19.10 25.32
CA ASN A 43 -14.02 20.22 24.86
C ASN A 43 -15.53 19.93 24.92
N ARG A 44 -15.94 18.66 24.84
CA ARG A 44 -17.34 18.21 24.98
C ARG A 44 -17.64 17.76 26.42
N ASN A 45 -17.09 18.48 27.40
CA ASN A 45 -17.42 18.29 28.80
C ASN A 45 -18.89 18.67 29.08
N GLN A 46 -19.37 18.26 30.27
CA GLN A 46 -20.76 18.33 30.76
C GLN A 46 -21.54 19.64 30.46
N GLU A 47 -20.87 20.76 30.24
CA GLU A 47 -21.47 22.07 29.98
C GLU A 47 -22.27 22.15 28.66
N ASN A 48 -21.96 21.32 27.65
CA ASN A 48 -22.70 21.23 26.38
C ASN A 48 -23.39 19.87 26.21
N SER A 49 -24.05 19.36 27.25
CA SER A 49 -24.79 18.10 27.18
C SER A 49 -25.98 18.20 26.20
N LEU A 50 -26.01 17.35 25.18
CA LEU A 50 -27.21 17.19 24.37
C LEU A 50 -28.25 16.38 25.16
N LYS A 51 -29.32 17.05 25.59
CA LYS A 51 -30.49 16.37 26.16
C LYS A 51 -31.25 15.69 25.04
N LEU A 52 -31.22 14.37 25.01
CA LEU A 52 -31.87 13.57 23.99
C LEU A 52 -33.07 12.81 24.56
N PHE A 53 -34.16 12.82 23.82
CA PHE A 53 -35.34 11.99 24.10
C PHE A 53 -35.38 10.72 23.26
N SER A 54 -34.69 10.72 22.11
CA SER A 54 -34.59 9.59 21.17
C SER A 54 -33.14 9.38 20.70
N LEU A 55 -32.83 8.20 20.14
CA LEU A 55 -31.52 7.89 19.56
C LEU A 55 -31.41 8.42 18.12
N PRO A 56 -30.51 9.38 17.83
CA PRO A 56 -30.25 9.88 16.48
C PRO A 56 -29.68 8.81 15.55
N ASP A 57 -29.93 8.93 14.24
CA ASP A 57 -29.43 7.98 13.23
C ASP A 57 -27.92 8.13 12.96
N LYS A 58 -27.38 9.34 13.20
CA LYS A 58 -25.96 9.66 13.13
C LYS A 58 -25.56 10.52 14.33
N ILE A 59 -24.60 10.02 15.10
CA ILE A 59 -23.91 10.75 16.17
C ILE A 59 -22.41 10.55 15.99
N GLU A 60 -21.63 11.61 16.19
CA GLU A 60 -20.17 11.55 16.21
C GLU A 60 -19.65 10.90 17.50
N ASP A 61 -18.56 10.15 17.39
CA ASP A 61 -17.91 9.54 18.55
C ASP A 61 -17.47 10.60 19.58
N LEU A 62 -17.50 10.21 20.86
CA LEU A 62 -17.13 11.04 22.01
C LEU A 62 -18.07 12.24 22.24
N THR A 63 -19.31 12.14 21.78
CA THR A 63 -20.36 13.12 22.10
C THR A 63 -20.96 12.82 23.47
N TYR A 64 -21.02 13.83 24.35
CA TYR A 64 -21.64 13.70 25.67
C TYR A 64 -23.16 13.89 25.57
N VAL A 65 -23.91 12.87 26.00
CA VAL A 65 -25.37 12.84 25.88
C VAL A 65 -26.02 12.55 27.22
N LYS A 66 -27.21 13.13 27.43
CA LYS A 66 -28.05 12.88 28.61
C LYS A 66 -29.43 12.40 28.16
N PHE A 67 -29.80 11.18 28.54
CA PHE A 67 -31.12 10.61 28.29
C PHE A 67 -32.00 10.76 29.53
N SER A 68 -33.12 11.47 29.39
CA SER A 68 -34.00 11.84 30.52
C SER A 68 -34.97 10.73 30.92
N LYS A 69 -35.32 9.82 29.99
CA LYS A 69 -36.17 8.64 30.25
C LYS A 69 -35.61 7.44 29.53
N VAL A 70 -35.14 6.45 30.27
CA VAL A 70 -34.70 5.16 29.74
C VAL A 70 -35.32 4.01 30.52
N ASN A 71 -35.69 2.97 29.78
CA ASN A 71 -36.19 1.72 30.34
C ASN A 71 -35.00 0.77 30.49
N LEU A 72 -34.70 0.41 31.74
CA LEU A 72 -33.68 -0.60 32.05
C LEU A 72 -34.22 -1.98 31.65
N THR A 73 -33.38 -2.75 30.96
CA THR A 73 -33.64 -4.19 30.76
C THR A 73 -32.87 -4.99 31.82
N ASN A 74 -33.25 -6.25 32.04
CA ASN A 74 -32.48 -7.17 32.90
C ASN A 74 -31.29 -7.82 32.16
N ASN A 75 -30.99 -7.37 30.94
CA ASN A 75 -29.99 -7.96 30.07
C ASN A 75 -28.63 -7.27 30.28
N PHE A 76 -27.68 -7.99 30.88
CA PHE A 76 -26.32 -7.51 31.08
C PHE A 76 -25.30 -8.66 31.02
N LEU A 77 -24.05 -8.30 30.69
CA LEU A 77 -22.91 -9.20 30.59
C LEU A 77 -21.65 -8.52 31.12
N TYR A 78 -20.60 -9.31 31.37
CA TYR A 78 -19.30 -8.82 31.79
C TYR A 78 -18.27 -9.04 30.69
N LEU A 79 -17.62 -7.97 30.23
CA LEU A 79 -16.45 -8.09 29.35
C LEU A 79 -15.20 -8.39 30.18
N GLU A 80 -14.49 -9.45 29.81
CA GLU A 80 -13.35 -9.98 30.54
C GLU A 80 -12.18 -10.38 29.62
N PRO A 81 -10.93 -10.29 30.11
CA PRO A 81 -10.49 -9.48 31.25
C PRO A 81 -10.40 -7.99 30.87
N ARG A 82 -10.57 -7.11 31.87
CA ARG A 82 -10.33 -5.66 31.74
C ARG A 82 -9.37 -5.19 32.84
N THR A 83 -8.64 -4.12 32.57
CA THR A 83 -7.73 -3.51 33.54
C THR A 83 -8.06 -2.05 33.74
N PHE A 84 -8.07 -1.60 34.99
CA PHE A 84 -8.29 -0.20 35.32
C PHE A 84 -7.36 0.20 36.47
N LYS A 85 -6.49 1.19 36.22
CA LYS A 85 -5.47 1.67 37.18
C LYS A 85 -4.67 0.52 37.84
N GLY A 86 -4.27 -0.47 37.04
CA GLY A 86 -3.45 -1.60 37.50
C GLY A 86 -4.21 -2.77 38.14
N GLN A 87 -5.53 -2.67 38.33
CA GLN A 87 -6.36 -3.76 38.84
C GLN A 87 -7.01 -4.54 37.68
N VAL A 88 -7.04 -5.86 37.76
CA VAL A 88 -7.78 -6.74 36.83
C VAL A 88 -9.22 -6.87 37.29
N GLY A 89 -10.15 -6.86 36.34
CA GLY A 89 -11.59 -6.97 36.60
C GLY A 89 -12.39 -7.03 35.31
N TYR A 90 -13.57 -6.42 35.34
CA TYR A 90 -14.62 -6.58 34.33
C TYR A 90 -15.21 -5.22 33.96
N HIS A 91 -15.63 -5.05 32.70
CA HIS A 91 -16.60 -3.99 32.36
C HIS A 91 -18.00 -4.58 32.37
N LYS A 92 -18.92 -3.98 33.12
CA LYS A 92 -20.33 -4.38 33.11
C LYS A 92 -21.04 -3.70 31.94
N ILE A 93 -21.54 -4.49 31.00
CA ILE A 93 -22.26 -4.01 29.82
C ILE A 93 -23.73 -4.38 29.97
N SER A 94 -24.63 -3.40 29.97
CA SER A 94 -26.07 -3.59 30.04
C SER A 94 -26.76 -3.10 28.78
N VAL A 95 -27.98 -3.59 28.54
CA VAL A 95 -28.85 -3.12 27.47
C VAL A 95 -29.92 -2.22 28.07
N ILE A 96 -30.14 -1.06 27.46
CA ILE A 96 -31.25 -0.17 27.80
C ILE A 96 -32.13 0.07 26.58
N GLN A 97 -33.39 0.42 26.80
CA GLN A 97 -34.30 0.83 25.75
C GLN A 97 -34.53 2.34 25.81
N VAL A 98 -34.29 3.01 24.68
CA VAL A 98 -34.50 4.45 24.47
C VAL A 98 -35.37 4.61 23.22
N ASP A 99 -36.58 5.13 23.38
CA ASP A 99 -37.51 5.40 22.26
C ASP A 99 -37.70 4.19 21.32
N GLY A 100 -37.96 3.01 21.90
CA GLY A 100 -38.15 1.76 21.15
C GLY A 100 -36.87 1.11 20.59
N LYS A 101 -35.72 1.80 20.59
CA LYS A 101 -34.42 1.27 20.16
C LYS A 101 -33.61 0.75 21.36
N TYR A 102 -32.82 -0.31 21.16
CA TYR A 102 -31.95 -0.87 22.20
C TYR A 102 -30.50 -0.36 22.07
N LEU A 103 -29.93 0.10 23.18
CA LEU A 103 -28.60 0.70 23.26
C LEU A 103 -27.74 -0.06 24.28
N LEU A 104 -26.49 -0.35 23.93
CA LEU A 104 -25.51 -0.88 24.87
C LEU A 104 -25.00 0.24 25.79
N VAL A 105 -24.85 -0.06 27.07
CA VAL A 105 -24.29 0.84 28.08
C VAL A 105 -23.14 0.15 28.79
N ASN A 106 -21.95 0.72 28.72
CA ASN A 106 -20.86 0.37 29.61
C ASN A 106 -21.06 1.12 30.93
N GLU A 107 -21.47 0.38 31.97
CA GLU A 107 -21.75 0.92 33.30
C GLU A 107 -20.49 1.24 34.11
N GLY A 108 -19.33 0.71 33.70
CA GLY A 108 -18.06 0.92 34.39
C GLY A 108 -17.28 -0.35 34.70
N PHE A 109 -16.16 -0.16 35.39
CA PHE A 109 -15.25 -1.21 35.84
C PHE A 109 -15.62 -1.72 37.25
N ILE A 110 -15.56 -3.04 37.42
CA ILE A 110 -15.72 -3.73 38.71
C ILE A 110 -14.67 -4.85 38.85
N THR A 111 -14.21 -5.11 40.08
CA THR A 111 -13.17 -6.11 40.36
C THR A 111 -13.71 -7.54 40.51
N SER A 112 -15.01 -7.71 40.76
CA SER A 112 -15.66 -9.00 40.96
C SER A 112 -17.06 -9.02 40.32
N LYS A 113 -17.46 -10.15 39.72
CA LYS A 113 -18.83 -10.33 39.21
C LYS A 113 -19.79 -10.40 40.43
N GLU A 114 -20.67 -9.42 40.58
CA GLU A 114 -21.70 -9.45 41.64
C GLU A 114 -22.92 -10.28 41.22
N PHE A 115 -23.52 -11.01 42.17
CA PHE A 115 -24.87 -11.58 42.05
C PHE A 115 -25.91 -10.47 42.29
N ILE A 116 -26.90 -10.35 41.41
CA ILE A 116 -27.96 -9.32 41.53
C ILE A 116 -29.03 -9.76 42.53
N ASN A 117 -29.33 -8.88 43.49
CA ASN A 117 -30.64 -8.83 44.16
C ASN A 117 -31.47 -7.74 43.46
N ASN A 118 -32.57 -8.13 42.82
CA ASN A 118 -33.36 -7.25 41.95
C ASN A 118 -34.10 -6.18 42.76
N ASN A 119 -33.88 -4.91 42.43
CA ASN A 119 -34.90 -3.88 42.55
C ASN A 119 -34.87 -3.02 41.28
N ILE A 120 -35.88 -3.23 40.43
CA ILE A 120 -36.04 -2.54 39.14
C ILE A 120 -36.52 -1.12 39.42
N LYS A 121 -35.64 -0.12 39.28
CA LYS A 121 -36.08 1.28 39.17
C LYS A 121 -36.43 1.57 37.71
N LYS A 122 -37.72 1.75 37.42
CA LYS A 122 -38.17 2.29 36.13
C LYS A 122 -37.94 3.81 36.10
N ASN A 123 -37.56 4.35 34.93
CA ASN A 123 -37.27 5.78 34.68
C ASN A 123 -36.04 6.31 35.45
N LYS A 124 -34.84 5.96 34.98
CA LYS A 124 -33.58 6.56 35.47
C LYS A 124 -33.03 7.50 34.41
N GLU A 125 -32.42 8.62 34.82
CA GLU A 125 -31.60 9.41 33.91
C GLU A 125 -30.24 8.73 33.73
N ILE A 126 -29.73 8.67 32.49
CA ILE A 126 -28.40 8.15 32.18
C ILE A 126 -27.66 9.16 31.32
N GLU A 127 -26.42 9.46 31.72
CA GLU A 127 -25.52 10.35 30.99
C GLU A 127 -24.16 9.71 30.77
N GLY A 128 -23.51 10.11 29.67
CA GLY A 128 -22.18 9.61 29.33
C GLY A 128 -21.75 9.93 27.92
N TYR A 129 -20.61 9.38 27.53
CA TYR A 129 -20.05 9.54 26.19
C TYR A 129 -20.51 8.43 25.28
N ILE A 130 -21.09 8.78 24.13
CA ILE A 130 -21.47 7.79 23.13
C ILE A 130 -20.35 7.60 22.09
N ILE A 131 -20.11 6.35 21.71
CA ILE A 131 -19.22 5.99 20.62
C ILE A 131 -19.88 4.91 19.75
N THR A 132 -19.42 4.80 18.52
CA THR A 132 -19.70 3.65 17.66
C THR A 132 -19.08 2.41 18.28
N VAL A 133 -19.80 1.29 18.26
CA VAL A 133 -19.32 0.03 18.82
C VAL A 133 -18.08 -0.41 18.03
N PRO A 134 -16.92 -0.61 18.70
CA PRO A 134 -15.70 -0.96 18.02
C PRO A 134 -15.79 -2.39 17.48
N GLU A 135 -15.40 -2.57 16.21
CA GLU A 135 -15.27 -3.91 15.65
C GLU A 135 -14.10 -4.66 16.31
N PRO A 136 -14.26 -5.98 16.55
CA PRO A 136 -13.20 -6.81 17.10
C PRO A 136 -12.01 -6.88 16.15
N LYS A 137 -10.80 -6.78 16.70
CA LYS A 137 -9.58 -6.91 15.89
C LYS A 137 -9.26 -8.37 15.64
N PHE A 138 -8.53 -8.66 14.55
CA PHE A 138 -8.22 -10.04 14.14
C PHE A 138 -7.46 -10.87 15.20
N PHE A 139 -6.74 -10.22 16.11
CA PHE A 139 -5.95 -10.85 17.17
C PHE A 139 -6.66 -10.89 18.53
N GLU A 140 -7.87 -10.34 18.63
CA GLU A 140 -8.66 -10.42 19.87
C GLU A 140 -9.33 -11.80 19.98
N LEU A 141 -9.48 -12.28 21.22
CA LEU A 141 -10.14 -13.55 21.49
C LEU A 141 -11.61 -13.46 21.08
N LYS A 142 -12.12 -14.51 20.42
CA LYS A 142 -13.55 -14.61 20.06
C LYS A 142 -14.38 -14.90 21.32
N ASN A 143 -15.59 -14.37 21.37
CA ASN A 143 -16.53 -14.63 22.46
C ASN A 143 -16.89 -16.13 22.53
N ASP A 144 -17.03 -16.65 23.75
CA ASP A 144 -17.53 -18.00 24.01
C ASP A 144 -18.95 -17.91 24.56
N ILE A 145 -19.91 -17.94 23.64
CA ILE A 145 -21.34 -17.80 23.93
C ILE A 145 -21.82 -18.94 24.83
N LYS A 146 -21.31 -20.17 24.62
CA LYS A 146 -21.75 -21.37 25.37
C LYS A 146 -21.37 -21.27 26.84
N ASN A 147 -20.16 -20.80 27.14
CA ASN A 147 -19.69 -20.64 28.52
C ASN A 147 -19.96 -19.23 29.09
N LYS A 148 -20.67 -18.36 28.36
CA LYS A 148 -20.98 -16.97 28.73
C LYS A 148 -19.74 -16.13 29.06
N VAL A 149 -18.66 -16.34 28.31
CA VAL A 149 -17.40 -15.59 28.43
C VAL A 149 -17.26 -14.62 27.27
N TRP A 150 -17.10 -13.34 27.58
CA TRP A 150 -17.18 -12.25 26.60
C TRP A 150 -15.91 -11.42 26.57
N TYR A 151 -15.20 -11.42 25.44
CA TYR A 151 -13.93 -10.71 25.26
C TYR A 151 -14.10 -9.40 24.47
N THR A 152 -15.05 -9.38 23.52
CA THR A 152 -15.25 -8.30 22.54
C THR A 152 -16.70 -7.82 22.50
N LEU A 153 -16.93 -6.62 21.96
CA LEU A 153 -18.26 -6.01 21.79
C LEU A 153 -18.91 -6.36 20.44
N LYS A 154 -18.65 -7.57 19.91
CA LYS A 154 -19.18 -7.96 18.61
C LYS A 154 -20.72 -7.98 18.64
N LEU A 155 -21.35 -7.01 17.96
CA LEU A 155 -22.80 -6.77 18.05
C LEU A 155 -23.64 -8.02 17.77
N GLU A 156 -23.32 -8.76 16.70
CA GLU A 156 -24.04 -9.98 16.31
C GLU A 156 -24.13 -11.03 17.42
N ASP A 157 -23.12 -11.12 18.28
CA ASP A 157 -23.09 -12.09 19.38
C ASP A 157 -24.03 -11.62 20.51
N PHE A 158 -24.06 -10.32 20.80
CA PHE A 158 -24.97 -9.72 21.79
C PHE A 158 -26.43 -9.75 21.33
N GLU A 159 -26.68 -9.48 20.04
CA GLU A 159 -28.02 -9.56 19.46
C GLU A 159 -28.59 -10.98 19.54
N LYS A 160 -27.75 -12.00 19.35
CA LYS A 160 -28.13 -13.42 19.50
C LYS A 160 -28.38 -13.82 20.95
N GLU A 161 -27.55 -13.38 21.90
CA GLU A 161 -27.71 -13.75 23.32
C GLU A 161 -28.98 -13.14 23.92
N PHE A 162 -29.30 -11.89 23.55
CA PHE A 162 -30.43 -11.17 24.12
C PHE A 162 -31.71 -11.24 23.30
N ASP A 163 -31.64 -11.76 22.06
CA ASP A 163 -32.74 -11.77 21.09
C ASP A 163 -33.32 -10.38 20.82
N LEU A 164 -32.43 -9.39 20.66
CA LEU A 164 -32.77 -7.98 20.46
C LEU A 164 -31.93 -7.37 19.34
N LYS A 165 -32.52 -6.49 18.53
CA LYS A 165 -31.78 -5.69 17.55
C LYS A 165 -31.14 -4.47 18.20
N LEU A 166 -29.82 -4.41 18.22
CA LEU A 166 -29.05 -3.38 18.92
C LEU A 166 -28.71 -2.21 18.00
N SER A 167 -28.60 -1.02 18.58
CA SER A 167 -28.02 0.13 17.89
C SER A 167 -26.51 -0.09 17.67
N LYS A 168 -25.95 0.52 16.62
CA LYS A 168 -24.51 0.53 16.34
C LYS A 168 -23.66 1.32 17.36
N TYR A 169 -24.28 1.83 18.42
CA TYR A 169 -23.65 2.71 19.40
C TYR A 169 -23.58 2.05 20.78
N ILE A 170 -22.62 2.50 21.59
CA ILE A 170 -22.47 2.17 23.00
C ILE A 170 -22.21 3.43 23.80
N LEU A 171 -22.88 3.56 24.94
CA LEU A 171 -22.72 4.68 25.87
C LEU A 171 -21.82 4.30 27.04
N TYR A 172 -20.77 5.08 27.27
CA TYR A 172 -19.87 4.97 28.42
C TYR A 172 -20.37 5.87 29.54
N GLN A 173 -21.06 5.26 30.51
CA GLN A 173 -21.75 5.99 31.56
C GLN A 173 -20.77 6.75 32.46
N GLN A 174 -21.01 8.06 32.62
CA GLN A 174 -20.30 8.88 33.61
C GLN A 174 -21.21 9.02 34.83
N ARG A 175 -20.74 8.59 36.00
CA ARG A 175 -21.46 8.74 37.27
C ARG A 175 -20.76 9.79 38.12
N GLY A 176 -21.54 10.58 38.86
CA GLY A 176 -21.01 11.35 39.99
C GLY A 176 -20.48 10.40 41.08
N ASN A 177 -19.74 10.94 42.06
CA ASN A 177 -19.06 10.21 43.16
C ASN A 177 -19.96 9.36 44.08
N GLU A 178 -21.21 9.09 43.74
CA GLU A 178 -22.22 8.52 44.63
C GLU A 178 -22.25 6.98 44.67
N ASP A 179 -21.63 6.27 43.71
CA ASP A 179 -21.63 4.78 43.65
C ASP A 179 -20.21 4.21 43.83
N ASN A 180 -19.87 3.74 45.03
CA ASN A 180 -18.51 3.25 45.35
C ASN A 180 -18.09 1.93 44.66
N LYS A 181 -19.02 1.19 44.04
CA LYS A 181 -18.75 -0.16 43.48
C LYS A 181 -18.39 -0.18 42.00
N LEU A 182 -18.95 0.72 41.18
CA LEU A 182 -18.74 0.77 39.74
C LEU A 182 -17.96 2.03 39.38
N LYS A 183 -16.73 1.86 38.89
CA LYS A 183 -15.87 2.98 38.52
C LYS A 183 -16.11 3.36 37.07
N SER A 184 -16.47 4.62 36.79
CA SER A 184 -16.63 5.11 35.42
C SER A 184 -15.33 4.93 34.62
N VAL A 185 -15.46 4.36 33.43
CA VAL A 185 -14.36 4.15 32.49
C VAL A 185 -14.51 5.08 31.29
N VAL A 186 -13.38 5.46 30.72
CA VAL A 186 -13.32 6.31 29.53
C VAL A 186 -13.28 5.41 28.29
N PRO A 187 -13.92 5.81 27.18
CA PRO A 187 -13.79 5.10 25.90
C PRO A 187 -12.33 4.89 25.48
N ASN A 188 -12.01 3.72 24.90
CA ASN A 188 -10.68 3.35 24.41
C ASN A 188 -10.14 4.24 23.25
N LEU A 189 -10.94 5.20 22.78
CA LEU A 189 -10.54 6.22 21.82
C LEU A 189 -9.65 7.30 22.48
N VAL A 190 -9.74 7.46 23.79
CA VAL A 190 -8.98 8.43 24.61
C VAL A 190 -7.78 7.71 25.23
N SER A 191 -6.61 8.33 25.22
CA SER A 191 -5.39 7.73 25.77
C SER A 191 -4.40 8.78 26.24
N ASN A 192 -3.71 8.50 27.35
CA ASN A 192 -2.65 9.37 27.89
C ASN A 192 -1.24 8.95 27.43
N VAL A 193 -1.13 7.97 26.55
CA VAL A 193 0.17 7.48 26.04
C VAL A 193 0.82 8.54 25.14
N ASN A 194 2.09 8.85 25.39
CA ASN A 194 2.85 9.81 24.60
C ASN A 194 3.40 9.17 23.31
N HIS A 195 2.53 9.04 22.31
CA HIS A 195 2.87 8.45 21.01
C HIS A 195 3.92 9.24 20.21
N LEU A 196 4.08 10.54 20.47
CA LEU A 196 5.10 11.38 19.82
C LEU A 196 6.52 10.93 20.21
N ASN A 197 6.77 10.70 21.50
CA ASN A 197 8.09 10.24 21.97
C ASN A 197 8.45 8.88 21.35
N TYR A 198 7.48 7.97 21.24
CA TYR A 198 7.70 6.69 20.56
C TYR A 198 8.04 6.89 19.08
N ALA A 199 7.30 7.76 18.37
CA ALA A 199 7.59 8.06 16.97
C ALA A 199 9.02 8.60 16.77
N LEU A 200 9.45 9.55 17.61
CA LEU A 200 10.81 10.09 17.59
C LEU A 200 11.86 9.01 17.84
N THR A 201 11.61 8.12 18.81
CA THR A 201 12.52 7.00 19.13
C THR A 201 12.76 6.11 17.90
N TRP A 202 11.69 5.77 17.18
CA TRP A 202 11.79 4.95 15.96
C TRP A 202 12.58 5.64 14.84
N TYR A 203 12.36 6.95 14.64
CA TYR A 203 13.10 7.72 13.64
C TYR A 203 14.58 7.85 13.98
N PHE A 204 14.94 8.15 15.23
CA PHE A 204 16.33 8.22 15.65
C PHE A 204 17.04 6.88 15.50
N LEU A 205 16.37 5.77 15.83
CA LEU A 205 16.93 4.43 15.65
C LEU A 205 17.17 4.11 14.17
N SER A 206 16.26 4.55 13.28
CA SER A 206 16.42 4.41 11.83
C SER A 206 17.64 5.18 11.31
N ILE A 207 17.83 6.44 11.75
CA ILE A 207 19.00 7.26 11.40
C ILE A 207 20.29 6.61 11.89
N ALA A 208 20.32 6.15 13.15
CA ALA A 208 21.50 5.50 13.72
C ALA A 208 21.89 4.24 12.92
N LEU A 209 20.92 3.39 12.59
CA LEU A 209 21.16 2.21 11.75
C LEU A 209 21.63 2.57 10.34
N PHE A 210 21.09 3.64 9.75
CA PHE A 210 21.56 4.12 8.45
C PHE A 210 23.02 4.56 8.48
N VAL A 211 23.44 5.30 9.52
CA VAL A 211 24.84 5.73 9.69
C VAL A 211 25.75 4.52 9.86
N ILE A 212 25.38 3.55 10.72
CA ILE A 212 26.15 2.32 10.93
C ILE A 212 26.28 1.54 9.62
N PHE A 213 25.17 1.35 8.91
CA PHE A 213 25.13 0.69 7.61
C PHE A 213 26.05 1.37 6.59
N PHE A 214 26.04 2.71 6.54
CA PHE A 214 26.85 3.49 5.61
C PHE A 214 28.35 3.36 5.91
N ILE A 215 28.77 3.45 7.17
CA ILE A 215 30.17 3.25 7.59
C ILE A 215 30.63 1.83 7.24
N PHE A 216 29.79 0.83 7.53
CA PHE A 216 30.09 -0.57 7.23
C PHE A 216 30.22 -0.82 5.72
N LEU A 217 29.35 -0.22 4.93
CA LEU A 217 29.38 -0.27 3.46
C LEU A 217 30.68 0.34 2.92
N GLN A 218 31.08 1.52 3.40
CA GLN A 218 32.34 2.17 2.98
C GLN A 218 33.57 1.31 3.29
N LYS A 219 33.66 0.76 4.50
CA LYS A 219 34.78 -0.08 4.93
C LYS A 219 34.87 -1.38 4.13
N THR A 220 33.72 -1.96 3.79
CA THR A 220 33.66 -3.16 2.96
C THR A 220 34.10 -2.86 1.54
N ILE A 221 33.60 -1.77 0.93
CA ILE A 221 33.94 -1.34 -0.44
C ILE A 221 35.44 -1.13 -0.65
N LYS A 222 36.15 -0.60 0.35
CA LYS A 222 37.58 -0.26 0.25
C LYS A 222 38.48 -1.51 0.13
N ASN A 223 38.06 -2.64 0.67
CA ASN A 223 38.87 -3.86 0.76
C ASN A 223 38.55 -4.91 -0.32
N MET A 224 37.76 -4.55 -1.33
CA MET A 224 37.27 -5.52 -2.32
C MET A 224 38.17 -5.67 -3.55
N ASN A 225 38.42 -6.92 -3.95
CA ASN A 225 39.04 -7.26 -5.24
C ASN A 225 38.04 -7.09 -6.42
N ASN A 226 38.50 -7.26 -7.67
CA ASN A 226 37.64 -7.05 -8.85
C ASN A 226 36.40 -7.96 -8.91
N ASN A 227 36.49 -9.21 -8.46
CA ASN A 227 35.34 -10.12 -8.42
C ASN A 227 34.32 -9.67 -7.36
N GLU A 228 34.79 -9.20 -6.21
CA GLU A 228 33.97 -8.66 -5.13
C GLU A 228 33.31 -7.33 -5.54
N ASN A 229 34.00 -6.48 -6.31
CA ASN A 229 33.41 -5.26 -6.89
C ASN A 229 32.21 -5.59 -7.80
N LEU A 230 32.31 -6.64 -8.63
CA LEU A 230 31.20 -7.10 -9.48
C LEU A 230 30.05 -7.69 -8.67
N ILE A 231 30.34 -8.44 -7.60
CA ILE A 231 29.31 -8.95 -6.67
C ILE A 231 28.55 -7.79 -6.03
N LEU A 232 29.24 -6.74 -5.59
CA LEU A 232 28.58 -5.57 -5.05
C LEU A 232 27.69 -4.86 -6.08
N VAL A 233 28.17 -4.69 -7.33
CA VAL A 233 27.34 -4.11 -8.40
C VAL A 233 26.05 -4.91 -8.58
N ARG A 234 26.12 -6.25 -8.55
CA ARG A 234 24.93 -7.11 -8.63
C ARG A 234 23.98 -6.86 -7.47
N ILE A 235 24.49 -6.77 -6.26
CA ILE A 235 23.67 -6.65 -5.06
C ILE A 235 22.98 -5.29 -4.99
N ILE A 236 23.73 -4.19 -5.13
CA ILE A 236 23.14 -2.85 -5.15
C ILE A 236 22.19 -2.73 -6.34
N GLY A 237 22.58 -3.26 -7.50
CA GLY A 237 21.75 -3.30 -8.69
C GLY A 237 20.42 -4.01 -8.46
N LEU A 238 20.43 -5.19 -7.82
CA LEU A 238 19.21 -5.95 -7.50
C LEU A 238 18.31 -5.21 -6.50
N ILE A 239 18.90 -4.57 -5.48
CA ILE A 239 18.16 -3.73 -4.53
C ILE A 239 17.50 -2.56 -5.26
N LEU A 240 18.24 -1.87 -6.13
CA LEU A 240 17.72 -0.75 -6.92
C LEU A 240 16.63 -1.21 -7.89
N LEU A 241 16.86 -2.32 -8.60
CA LEU A 241 15.90 -2.91 -9.54
C LEU A 241 14.58 -3.25 -8.84
N PHE A 242 14.64 -3.91 -7.68
CA PHE A 242 13.47 -4.23 -6.88
C PHE A 242 12.78 -2.98 -6.32
N SER A 243 13.54 -1.96 -5.91
CA SER A 243 12.98 -0.69 -5.45
C SER A 243 12.25 0.05 -6.57
N ILE A 244 12.80 0.07 -7.79
CA ILE A 244 12.14 0.64 -8.98
C ILE A 244 10.87 -0.16 -9.33
N PHE A 245 10.92 -1.49 -9.24
CA PHE A 245 9.75 -2.36 -9.43
C PHE A 245 8.61 -1.98 -8.47
N LEU A 246 8.90 -1.88 -7.17
CA LEU A 246 7.91 -1.47 -6.17
C LEU A 246 7.41 -0.03 -6.41
N GLN A 247 8.28 0.88 -6.85
CA GLN A 247 7.89 2.26 -7.16
C GLN A 247 6.92 2.35 -8.34
N ILE A 248 7.12 1.53 -9.38
CA ILE A 248 6.21 1.44 -10.53
C ILE A 248 4.83 0.91 -10.08
N ILE A 249 4.80 -0.06 -9.17
CA ILE A 249 3.57 -0.58 -8.55
C ILE A 249 2.88 0.49 -7.69
N LEU A 250 3.63 1.19 -6.85
CA LEU A 250 3.11 2.29 -6.04
C LEU A 250 2.53 3.42 -6.93
N GLY A 251 3.17 3.70 -8.07
CA GLY A 251 2.65 4.62 -9.07
C GLY A 251 1.34 4.14 -9.72
N ALA A 252 1.20 2.84 -9.97
CA ALA A 252 -0.07 2.24 -10.42
C ALA A 252 -1.18 2.46 -9.37
N TRP A 253 -0.84 2.27 -8.10
CA TRP A 253 -1.79 2.46 -6.99
C TRP A 253 -2.24 3.92 -6.88
N VAL A 254 -1.31 4.89 -6.96
CA VAL A 254 -1.63 6.33 -6.98
C VAL A 254 -2.55 6.68 -8.14
N ARG A 255 -2.30 6.13 -9.34
CA ARG A 255 -3.13 6.38 -10.53
C ARG A 255 -4.53 5.80 -10.39
N LEU A 256 -4.65 4.52 -10.01
CA LEU A 256 -5.92 3.80 -9.94
C LEU A 256 -6.83 4.24 -8.80
N THR A 257 -6.26 4.86 -7.75
CA THR A 257 -7.04 5.48 -6.64
C THR A 257 -7.43 6.93 -6.92
N GLY A 258 -7.05 7.49 -8.08
CA GLY A 258 -7.21 8.91 -8.37
C GLY A 258 -6.34 9.83 -7.51
N SER A 259 -5.39 9.28 -6.75
CA SER A 259 -4.55 10.02 -5.80
C SER A 259 -3.55 10.93 -6.49
N GLY A 260 -3.22 10.75 -7.77
CA GLY A 260 -2.15 11.53 -8.43
C GLY A 260 -2.38 13.04 -8.52
N MET A 261 -3.56 13.55 -8.17
CA MET A 261 -3.91 14.99 -8.17
C MET A 261 -4.13 15.55 -6.76
N SER A 262 -3.84 14.77 -5.73
CA SER A 262 -4.12 15.09 -4.33
C SER A 262 -3.13 16.09 -3.72
N CYS A 263 -1.92 16.21 -4.26
CA CYS A 263 -0.90 17.16 -3.85
C CYS A 263 -0.72 18.24 -4.95
N PRO A 264 -1.12 19.50 -4.71
CA PRO A 264 -1.22 20.53 -5.77
C PRO A 264 0.13 21.11 -6.21
N ASP A 265 1.14 21.04 -5.36
CA ASP A 265 2.49 21.60 -5.54
C ASP A 265 3.53 20.47 -5.69
N TRP A 266 4.74 20.81 -6.14
CA TRP A 266 5.88 19.90 -6.22
C TRP A 266 7.16 20.71 -6.02
N PRO A 267 8.16 20.26 -5.24
CA PRO A 267 8.35 18.91 -4.67
C PRO A 267 7.63 18.66 -3.33
N LEU A 268 6.98 19.67 -2.77
CA LEU A 268 6.23 19.58 -1.52
C LEU A 268 4.81 19.01 -1.75
N CYS A 269 4.02 18.89 -0.68
CA CYS A 269 2.59 18.60 -0.76
C CYS A 269 1.84 19.50 0.24
N TYR A 270 0.99 20.38 -0.28
CA TYR A 270 0.38 21.51 0.42
C TYR A 270 1.40 22.41 1.13
N GLY A 271 2.56 22.65 0.50
CA GLY A 271 3.66 23.44 1.08
C GLY A 271 4.41 22.71 2.20
N TYR A 272 4.11 21.44 2.46
CA TYR A 272 4.75 20.66 3.50
C TYR A 272 5.67 19.56 2.94
N ILE A 273 6.83 19.38 3.58
CA ILE A 273 7.71 18.23 3.34
C ILE A 273 7.02 16.93 3.78
N PHE A 274 6.19 16.99 4.83
CA PHE A 274 5.35 15.89 5.29
C PHE A 274 3.93 16.41 5.61
N PRO A 275 2.91 16.06 4.82
CA PRO A 275 1.53 16.47 5.03
C PRO A 275 0.89 15.61 6.13
N THR A 276 1.03 16.02 7.39
CA THR A 276 0.36 15.35 8.52
C THR A 276 -1.15 15.60 8.47
N PRO A 277 -2.00 14.70 9.00
CA PRO A 277 -3.45 14.90 9.01
C PRO A 277 -3.89 16.24 9.61
N ASN A 278 -3.27 16.64 10.73
CA ASN A 278 -3.57 17.92 11.39
C ASN A 278 -3.31 19.14 10.52
N LYS A 279 -2.28 19.09 9.67
CA LYS A 279 -1.95 20.19 8.75
C LYS A 279 -2.97 20.26 7.63
N ILE A 280 -3.37 19.10 7.09
CA ILE A 280 -4.32 19.01 5.98
C ILE A 280 -5.75 19.35 6.39
N VAL A 281 -6.21 18.87 7.57
CA VAL A 281 -7.57 19.16 8.08
C VAL A 281 -7.82 20.65 8.29
N ASN A 282 -6.76 21.44 8.50
CA ASN A 282 -6.86 22.89 8.67
C ASN A 282 -6.86 23.68 7.34
N ILE A 283 -6.68 22.99 6.19
CA ILE A 283 -6.71 23.64 4.88
C ILE A 283 -8.16 23.62 4.39
N PRO A 284 -8.75 24.79 4.07
CA PRO A 284 -10.10 24.83 3.51
C PRO A 284 -10.12 24.22 2.09
N ASN A 285 -11.25 23.64 1.71
CA ASN A 285 -11.53 23.16 0.35
C ASN A 285 -10.55 22.07 -0.17
N VAL A 286 -10.28 21.04 0.64
CA VAL A 286 -9.53 19.86 0.22
C VAL A 286 -10.51 18.76 -0.23
N ASP A 287 -10.57 18.50 -1.53
CA ASP A 287 -11.48 17.52 -2.15
C ASP A 287 -10.97 16.06 -2.12
N TYR A 288 -9.84 15.82 -1.46
CA TYR A 288 -9.19 14.51 -1.39
C TYR A 288 -9.15 13.94 0.02
N SER A 289 -9.32 12.63 0.13
CA SER A 289 -9.11 11.95 1.41
C SER A 289 -7.64 12.04 1.83
N TYR A 290 -7.39 12.04 3.15
CA TYR A 290 -6.01 11.99 3.67
C TYR A 290 -5.21 10.81 3.11
N PHE A 291 -5.88 9.67 2.90
CA PHE A 291 -5.25 8.48 2.31
C PHE A 291 -4.72 8.74 0.90
N GLN A 292 -5.49 9.44 0.04
CA GLN A 292 -5.04 9.79 -1.30
C GLN A 292 -3.84 10.74 -1.27
N ILE A 293 -3.91 11.79 -0.43
CA ILE A 293 -2.81 12.74 -0.20
C ILE A 293 -1.55 12.02 0.28
N PHE A 294 -1.70 11.12 1.24
CA PHE A 294 -0.58 10.33 1.76
C PHE A 294 0.01 9.39 0.70
N LEU A 295 -0.83 8.72 -0.09
CA LEU A 295 -0.39 7.82 -1.17
C LEU A 295 0.45 8.54 -2.22
N GLU A 296 0.01 9.72 -2.65
CA GLU A 296 0.78 10.52 -3.59
C GLU A 296 2.08 11.04 -2.97
N TRP A 297 2.01 11.54 -1.74
CA TRP A 297 3.17 12.01 -1.01
C TRP A 297 4.22 10.90 -0.83
N ILE A 298 3.83 9.70 -0.38
CA ILE A 298 4.77 8.60 -0.15
C ILE A 298 5.38 8.10 -1.46
N HIS A 299 4.64 8.12 -2.56
CA HIS A 299 5.18 7.84 -3.88
C HIS A 299 6.29 8.82 -4.25
N ARG A 300 6.06 10.13 -4.09
CA ARG A 300 7.07 11.17 -4.38
C ARG A 300 8.27 11.10 -3.43
N ALA A 301 8.00 10.93 -2.14
CA ALA A 301 9.01 10.86 -1.09
C ALA A 301 9.93 9.64 -1.29
N ASN A 302 9.39 8.47 -1.61
CA ASN A 302 10.19 7.28 -1.91
C ASN A 302 11.10 7.48 -3.13
N ALA A 303 10.58 8.12 -4.19
CA ALA A 303 11.37 8.44 -5.37
C ALA A 303 12.54 9.37 -5.03
N ALA A 304 12.29 10.46 -4.29
CA ALA A 304 13.26 11.50 -4.00
C ALA A 304 14.26 11.14 -2.88
N LEU A 305 13.81 10.49 -1.80
CA LEU A 305 14.61 10.25 -0.60
C LEU A 305 15.28 8.87 -0.58
N VAL A 306 14.79 7.92 -1.37
CA VAL A 306 15.31 6.54 -1.39
C VAL A 306 15.88 6.18 -2.75
N ILE A 307 15.05 6.16 -3.79
CA ILE A 307 15.45 5.62 -5.09
C ILE A 307 16.44 6.53 -5.80
N GLY A 308 16.22 7.85 -5.79
CA GLY A 308 17.14 8.83 -6.36
C GLY A 308 18.54 8.73 -5.78
N PRO A 309 18.73 8.84 -4.45
CA PRO A 309 20.03 8.69 -3.81
C PRO A 309 20.68 7.33 -4.07
N ILE A 310 19.94 6.21 -3.97
CA ILE A 310 20.48 4.88 -4.27
C ILE A 310 20.97 4.81 -5.72
N CYS A 311 20.18 5.33 -6.67
CA CYS A 311 20.52 5.35 -8.09
C CYS A 311 21.77 6.19 -8.37
N LEU A 312 21.89 7.38 -7.76
CA LEU A 312 23.04 8.26 -7.90
C LEU A 312 24.31 7.64 -7.28
N ILE A 313 24.22 7.14 -6.04
CA ILE A 313 25.35 6.47 -5.36
C ILE A 313 25.80 5.25 -6.17
N PHE A 314 24.87 4.43 -6.64
CA PHE A 314 25.16 3.26 -7.47
C PHE A 314 25.87 3.64 -8.78
N SER A 315 25.39 4.70 -9.45
CA SER A 315 25.98 5.20 -10.69
C SER A 315 27.37 5.79 -10.48
N CYS A 316 27.55 6.63 -9.46
CA CYS A 316 28.86 7.17 -9.07
C CYS A 316 29.85 6.06 -8.71
N TYR A 317 29.41 5.05 -7.95
CA TYR A 317 30.24 3.90 -7.62
C TYR A 317 30.79 3.19 -8.88
N ILE A 318 29.93 2.96 -9.89
CA ILE A 318 30.35 2.33 -11.14
C ILE A 318 31.32 3.23 -11.93
N ILE A 319 31.05 4.54 -11.99
CA ILE A 319 31.85 5.51 -12.75
C ILE A 319 33.27 5.64 -12.19
N PHE A 320 33.39 5.81 -10.87
CA PHE A 320 34.67 6.08 -10.20
C PHE A 320 35.54 4.82 -10.01
N LYS A 321 34.98 3.62 -10.14
CA LYS A 321 35.79 2.39 -10.10
C LYS A 321 36.58 2.21 -11.40
N LYS A 322 37.90 2.38 -11.30
CA LYS A 322 38.86 2.32 -12.42
C LYS A 322 38.76 1.02 -13.25
N HIS A 323 38.68 -0.13 -12.58
CA HIS A 323 38.74 -1.45 -13.24
C HIS A 323 37.41 -1.95 -13.81
N LEU A 324 36.31 -1.20 -13.69
CA LEU A 324 35.03 -1.61 -14.29
C LEU A 324 35.01 -1.28 -15.79
N HIS A 325 34.44 -2.20 -16.57
CA HIS A 325 34.36 -2.11 -18.03
C HIS A 325 33.63 -0.83 -18.49
N LEU A 326 34.12 -0.19 -19.56
CA LEU A 326 33.60 1.09 -20.09
C LEU A 326 32.08 1.04 -20.38
N PHE A 327 31.58 -0.10 -20.83
CA PHE A 327 30.15 -0.34 -21.03
C PHE A 327 29.35 -0.04 -19.75
N LEU A 328 29.73 -0.59 -18.59
CA LEU A 328 29.01 -0.34 -17.33
C LEU A 328 28.95 1.15 -16.98
N LYS A 329 30.04 1.88 -17.26
CA LYS A 329 30.11 3.33 -17.04
C LYS A 329 29.14 4.10 -17.94
N LYS A 330 28.98 3.70 -19.21
CA LYS A 330 27.99 4.30 -20.12
C LYS A 330 26.56 4.16 -19.59
N TYR A 331 26.19 2.98 -19.10
CA TYR A 331 24.86 2.77 -18.49
C TYR A 331 24.71 3.49 -17.15
N ALA A 332 25.78 3.66 -16.37
CA ALA A 332 25.75 4.47 -15.16
C ALA A 332 25.49 5.96 -15.46
N TYR A 333 26.11 6.53 -16.50
CA TYR A 333 25.77 7.88 -16.96
C TYR A 333 24.32 7.97 -17.45
N LEU A 334 23.85 6.96 -18.19
CA LEU A 334 22.46 6.88 -18.62
C LEU A 334 21.48 6.79 -17.44
N LEU A 335 21.81 6.06 -16.36
CA LEU A 335 21.00 6.01 -15.15
C LEU A 335 20.87 7.38 -14.50
N ILE A 336 21.96 8.14 -14.40
CA ILE A 336 21.94 9.52 -13.87
C ILE A 336 21.01 10.41 -14.72
N LEU A 337 21.13 10.33 -16.05
CA LEU A 337 20.25 11.07 -16.94
C LEU A 337 18.78 10.66 -16.74
N LEU A 338 18.50 9.36 -16.71
CA LEU A 338 17.14 8.83 -16.59
C LEU A 338 16.50 9.17 -15.24
N ILE A 339 17.24 9.15 -14.12
CA ILE A 339 16.66 9.51 -12.81
C ILE A 339 16.34 11.01 -12.71
N LEU A 340 17.16 11.87 -13.33
CA LEU A 340 16.89 13.31 -13.42
C LEU A 340 15.66 13.58 -14.30
N VAL A 341 15.59 12.94 -15.48
CA VAL A 341 14.42 13.01 -16.36
C VAL A 341 13.17 12.48 -15.65
N GLN A 342 13.28 11.38 -14.89
CA GLN A 342 12.15 10.80 -14.16
C GLN A 342 11.62 11.74 -13.07
N GLY A 343 12.50 12.40 -12.32
CA GLY A 343 12.12 13.43 -11.35
C GLY A 343 11.42 14.61 -12.02
N GLY A 344 11.97 15.10 -13.13
CA GLY A 344 11.37 16.18 -13.93
C GLY A 344 10.01 15.81 -14.53
N LEU A 345 9.88 14.62 -15.11
CA LEU A 345 8.60 14.10 -15.62
C LEU A 345 7.58 13.92 -14.50
N GLY A 346 8.01 13.49 -13.30
CA GLY A 346 7.14 13.40 -12.13
C GLY A 346 6.56 14.76 -11.74
N GLY A 347 7.39 15.81 -11.68
CA GLY A 347 6.93 17.18 -11.48
C GLY A 347 6.02 17.68 -12.61
N LEU A 348 6.36 17.38 -13.87
CA LEU A 348 5.54 17.73 -15.04
C LEU A 348 4.14 17.12 -14.95
N THR A 349 4.02 15.85 -14.55
CA THR A 349 2.72 15.18 -14.37
C THR A 349 1.83 15.91 -13.36
N VAL A 350 2.42 16.42 -12.28
CA VAL A 350 1.69 17.21 -11.26
C VAL A 350 1.25 18.55 -11.83
N PHE A 351 2.17 19.31 -12.42
CA PHE A 351 1.86 20.63 -13.01
C PHE A 351 0.88 20.57 -14.19
N LYS A 352 0.77 19.42 -14.85
CA LYS A 352 -0.19 19.15 -15.92
C LYS A 352 -1.44 18.42 -15.42
N SER A 353 -1.73 18.43 -14.12
CA SER A 353 -2.94 17.82 -13.55
C SER A 353 -3.14 16.38 -14.01
N ASN A 354 -2.04 15.64 -14.16
CA ASN A 354 -2.00 14.25 -14.62
C ASN A 354 -2.65 14.01 -15.99
N ILE A 355 -2.56 14.94 -16.94
CA ILE A 355 -3.05 14.70 -18.31
C ILE A 355 -2.47 13.35 -18.83
N PRO A 356 -3.26 12.48 -19.48
CA PRO A 356 -2.91 11.08 -19.73
C PRO A 356 -1.55 10.83 -20.41
N TRP A 357 -1.15 11.66 -21.38
CA TRP A 357 0.15 11.52 -22.04
C TRP A 357 1.34 11.72 -21.08
N SER A 358 1.20 12.62 -20.09
CA SER A 358 2.27 12.92 -19.12
C SER A 358 2.51 11.72 -18.20
N VAL A 359 1.45 11.02 -17.81
CA VAL A 359 1.53 9.80 -16.99
C VAL A 359 2.11 8.64 -17.78
N ALA A 360 1.71 8.50 -19.06
CA ALA A 360 2.21 7.45 -19.94
C ALA A 360 3.72 7.60 -20.21
N ILE A 361 4.20 8.81 -20.55
CA ILE A 361 5.63 9.05 -20.77
C ILE A 361 6.44 8.88 -19.48
N HIS A 362 5.92 9.32 -18.33
CA HIS A 362 6.55 9.09 -17.03
C HIS A 362 6.72 7.58 -16.74
N LEU A 363 5.73 6.75 -17.09
CA LEU A 363 5.83 5.30 -16.95
C LEU A 363 6.83 4.68 -17.92
N MET A 364 6.89 5.14 -19.18
CA MET A 364 7.88 4.66 -20.16
C MET A 364 9.31 4.92 -19.70
N PHE A 365 9.60 6.11 -19.16
CA PHE A 365 10.93 6.42 -18.62
C PHE A 365 11.24 5.64 -17.34
N ALA A 366 10.24 5.30 -16.52
CA ALA A 366 10.43 4.35 -15.42
C ALA A 366 10.86 2.96 -15.93
N PHE A 367 10.25 2.47 -17.01
CA PHE A 367 10.64 1.21 -17.66
C PHE A 367 12.07 1.29 -18.23
N LEU A 368 12.48 2.43 -18.81
CA LEU A 368 13.85 2.64 -19.28
C LEU A 368 14.87 2.66 -18.12
N LEU A 369 14.53 3.29 -16.99
CA LEU A 369 15.37 3.28 -15.79
C LEU A 369 15.52 1.85 -15.23
N TYR A 370 14.42 1.10 -15.18
CA TYR A 370 14.39 -0.31 -14.82
C TYR A 370 15.24 -1.18 -15.78
N LEU A 371 15.04 -1.03 -17.09
CA LEU A 371 15.79 -1.71 -18.14
C LEU A 371 17.30 -1.45 -18.02
N THR A 372 17.69 -0.18 -17.88
CA THR A 372 19.08 0.23 -17.76
C THR A 372 19.74 -0.43 -16.54
N THR A 373 19.04 -0.45 -15.41
CA THR A 373 19.49 -1.13 -14.18
C THR A 373 19.66 -2.64 -14.42
N LEU A 374 18.69 -3.28 -15.05
CA LEU A 374 18.72 -4.71 -15.38
C LEU A 374 19.89 -5.05 -16.32
N LEU A 375 20.16 -4.23 -17.34
CA LEU A 375 21.26 -4.43 -18.27
C LEU A 375 22.64 -4.31 -17.60
N ILE A 376 22.80 -3.40 -16.64
CA ILE A 376 24.03 -3.31 -15.82
C ILE A 376 24.23 -4.63 -15.07
N ILE A 377 23.21 -5.13 -14.39
CA ILE A 377 23.26 -6.38 -13.62
C ILE A 377 23.64 -7.54 -14.55
N LEU A 378 22.92 -7.71 -15.66
CA LEU A 378 23.14 -8.79 -16.61
C LEU A 378 24.56 -8.78 -17.18
N LYS A 379 25.13 -7.59 -17.43
CA LYS A 379 26.49 -7.48 -17.95
C LYS A 379 27.57 -7.85 -16.93
N THR A 380 27.26 -7.81 -15.64
CA THR A 380 28.19 -8.33 -14.63
C THR A 380 28.22 -9.85 -14.56
N TYR A 381 27.18 -10.55 -15.04
CA TYR A 381 27.16 -12.01 -15.12
C TYR A 381 27.90 -12.48 -16.38
N ASN A 382 28.67 -13.57 -16.25
CA ASN A 382 29.24 -14.23 -17.42
C ASN A 382 28.16 -15.06 -18.11
N LEU A 383 27.34 -14.42 -18.93
CA LEU A 383 26.24 -15.08 -19.64
C LEU A 383 26.74 -15.99 -20.78
N ALA A 384 28.04 -15.96 -21.12
CA ALA A 384 28.62 -16.68 -22.25
C ALA A 384 28.30 -18.18 -22.24
N GLU A 385 28.33 -18.81 -21.05
CA GLU A 385 28.05 -20.25 -20.86
C GLU A 385 26.56 -20.60 -21.06
N ASN A 386 25.67 -19.61 -21.03
CA ASN A 386 24.22 -19.80 -21.14
C ASN A 386 23.64 -19.10 -22.38
N THR A 387 24.46 -18.73 -23.37
CA THR A 387 23.96 -18.16 -24.63
C THR A 387 23.68 -19.24 -25.68
N PHE A 388 22.77 -18.96 -26.61
CA PHE A 388 22.56 -19.79 -27.79
C PHE A 388 22.64 -18.95 -29.07
N ILE A 389 23.08 -19.58 -30.15
CA ILE A 389 23.19 -18.94 -31.46
C ILE A 389 21.86 -19.07 -32.18
N ALA A 390 21.27 -17.93 -32.54
CA ALA A 390 20.01 -17.85 -33.26
C ALA A 390 20.12 -16.91 -34.48
N ASN A 391 19.14 -17.01 -35.37
CA ASN A 391 19.04 -16.11 -36.52
C ASN A 391 18.64 -14.68 -36.09
N ARG A 392 18.82 -13.73 -37.00
CA ARG A 392 18.49 -12.31 -36.77
C ARG A 392 17.01 -12.11 -36.46
N PHE A 393 16.13 -12.93 -37.06
CA PHE A 393 14.69 -12.91 -36.82
C PHE A 393 14.36 -13.05 -35.33
N ILE A 394 14.84 -14.09 -34.65
CA ILE A 394 14.56 -14.30 -33.21
C ILE A 394 15.01 -13.10 -32.36
N LYS A 395 16.20 -12.54 -32.64
CA LYS A 395 16.72 -11.41 -31.88
C LYS A 395 15.90 -10.14 -32.10
N ILE A 396 15.49 -9.86 -33.35
CA ILE A 396 14.63 -8.71 -33.67
C ILE A 396 13.24 -8.89 -33.07
N THR A 397 12.61 -10.06 -33.24
CA THR A 397 11.26 -10.34 -32.71
C THR A 397 11.24 -10.22 -31.18
N THR A 398 12.29 -10.69 -30.49
CA THR A 398 12.40 -10.52 -29.02
C THR A 398 12.52 -9.04 -28.63
N PHE A 399 13.28 -8.24 -29.38
CA PHE A 399 13.37 -6.78 -29.16
C PHE A 399 12.01 -6.09 -29.38
N ILE A 400 11.33 -6.41 -30.49
CA ILE A 400 10.00 -5.89 -30.81
C ILE A 400 9.00 -6.26 -29.71
N ALA A 401 9.03 -7.50 -29.20
CA ALA A 401 8.17 -7.91 -28.09
C ALA A 401 8.39 -7.05 -26.83
N GLY A 402 9.65 -6.74 -26.50
CA GLY A 402 9.98 -5.87 -25.37
C GLY A 402 9.45 -4.45 -25.57
N PHE A 403 9.61 -3.89 -26.77
CA PHE A 403 9.07 -2.59 -27.14
C PHE A 403 7.54 -2.56 -27.03
N PHE A 404 6.84 -3.53 -27.64
CA PHE A 404 5.38 -3.63 -27.57
C PHE A 404 4.86 -3.83 -26.15
N THR A 405 5.59 -4.54 -25.29
CA THR A 405 5.23 -4.68 -23.86
C THR A 405 5.26 -3.33 -23.14
N MET A 406 6.31 -2.52 -23.39
CA MET A 406 6.41 -1.18 -22.82
C MET A 406 5.33 -0.24 -23.36
N THR A 407 5.06 -0.30 -24.67
CA THR A 407 3.98 0.48 -25.32
C THR A 407 2.60 0.07 -24.80
N ALA A 408 2.34 -1.22 -24.61
CA ALA A 408 1.09 -1.71 -24.01
C ALA A 408 0.90 -1.18 -22.60
N ALA A 409 1.95 -1.16 -21.77
CA ALA A 409 1.91 -0.59 -20.42
C ALA A 409 1.64 0.92 -20.44
N ALA A 410 2.29 1.67 -21.35
CA ALA A 410 2.07 3.11 -21.52
C ALA A 410 0.63 3.42 -21.96
N LEU A 411 0.09 2.67 -22.93
CA LEU A 411 -1.30 2.81 -23.36
C LEU A 411 -2.27 2.39 -22.26
N GLY A 412 -1.97 1.36 -21.47
CA GLY A 412 -2.81 0.98 -20.32
C GLY A 412 -2.87 2.09 -19.27
N ALA A 413 -1.73 2.73 -18.98
CA ALA A 413 -1.69 3.91 -18.12
C ALA A 413 -2.50 5.08 -18.71
N PHE A 414 -2.37 5.33 -20.01
CA PHE A 414 -3.14 6.33 -20.74
C PHE A 414 -4.65 6.07 -20.64
N THR A 415 -5.11 4.86 -20.98
CA THR A 415 -6.52 4.44 -20.91
C THR A 415 -7.10 4.64 -19.51
N SER A 416 -6.39 4.18 -18.47
CA SER A 416 -6.85 4.34 -17.08
C SER A 416 -6.95 5.81 -16.66
N LYS A 417 -5.99 6.65 -17.06
CA LYS A 417 -6.02 8.07 -16.68
C LYS A 417 -7.01 8.89 -17.50
N TYR A 418 -7.27 8.49 -18.74
CA TYR A 418 -8.32 9.08 -19.57
C TYR A 418 -9.73 8.74 -19.08
N GLY A 419 -9.88 7.71 -18.22
CA GLY A 419 -11.19 7.22 -17.79
C GLY A 419 -11.86 6.28 -18.78
N ALA A 420 -11.10 5.73 -19.75
CA ALA A 420 -11.60 4.87 -20.82
C ALA A 420 -11.63 3.37 -20.46
N SER A 421 -11.26 2.99 -19.23
CA SER A 421 -11.04 1.59 -18.84
C SER A 421 -12.26 0.67 -18.98
N LEU A 422 -13.48 1.20 -18.99
CA LEU A 422 -14.73 0.43 -19.13
C LEU A 422 -15.51 0.75 -20.41
N SER A 423 -14.96 1.56 -21.32
CA SER A 423 -15.70 2.03 -22.50
C SER A 423 -15.97 0.96 -23.54
N CYS A 424 -15.18 -0.11 -23.54
CA CYS A 424 -15.46 -1.33 -24.28
C CYS A 424 -15.86 -2.40 -23.24
N ASN A 425 -17.15 -2.70 -23.13
CA ASN A 425 -17.71 -3.59 -22.12
C ASN A 425 -17.70 -5.08 -22.53
N ASN A 426 -17.47 -5.39 -23.80
CA ASN A 426 -17.34 -6.76 -24.28
C ASN A 426 -15.85 -7.15 -24.46
N TRP A 427 -15.58 -8.44 -24.61
CA TRP A 427 -14.25 -9.00 -24.90
C TRP A 427 -14.39 -10.21 -25.83
N PRO A 428 -13.57 -10.36 -26.90
CA PRO A 428 -12.44 -9.52 -27.30
C PRO A 428 -12.80 -8.26 -28.11
N GLY A 429 -14.03 -8.18 -28.62
CA GLY A 429 -14.58 -6.99 -29.33
C GLY A 429 -14.81 -5.80 -28.40
N CYS A 430 -15.31 -4.66 -28.88
CA CYS A 430 -15.50 -3.48 -28.03
C CYS A 430 -16.86 -3.48 -27.30
N THR A 431 -17.95 -3.46 -28.05
CA THR A 431 -19.34 -3.45 -27.56
C THR A 431 -20.12 -4.52 -28.33
N ASP A 432 -21.22 -4.17 -29.01
CA ASP A 432 -21.98 -5.07 -29.89
C ASP A 432 -21.21 -5.40 -31.17
N SER A 433 -20.32 -4.50 -31.60
CA SER A 433 -19.39 -4.72 -32.71
C SER A 433 -17.99 -5.09 -32.22
N PHE A 434 -17.26 -5.84 -33.06
CA PHE A 434 -15.85 -6.15 -32.78
C PHE A 434 -15.00 -4.88 -32.71
N PHE A 435 -15.23 -3.93 -33.64
CA PHE A 435 -14.54 -2.64 -33.68
C PHE A 435 -15.23 -1.60 -32.78
N PRO A 436 -14.48 -0.60 -32.27
CA PRO A 436 -15.06 0.51 -31.53
C PRO A 436 -15.83 1.44 -32.47
N ASN A 437 -16.74 2.22 -31.91
CA ASN A 437 -17.23 3.40 -32.61
C ASN A 437 -16.09 4.42 -32.73
N PHE A 438 -15.59 4.66 -33.95
CA PHE A 438 -14.49 5.59 -34.19
C PHE A 438 -14.81 7.06 -33.89
N SER A 439 -16.09 7.41 -33.73
CA SER A 439 -16.49 8.74 -33.25
C SER A 439 -16.41 8.88 -31.72
N ASP A 440 -16.36 7.77 -30.97
CA ASP A 440 -16.20 7.76 -29.52
C ASP A 440 -14.73 7.58 -29.14
N MET A 441 -14.11 8.68 -28.73
CA MET A 441 -12.69 8.71 -28.36
C MET A 441 -12.36 7.78 -27.18
N PHE A 442 -13.29 7.55 -26.25
CA PHE A 442 -13.05 6.65 -25.12
C PHE A 442 -12.94 5.19 -25.59
N GLN A 443 -13.85 4.76 -26.48
CA GLN A 443 -13.78 3.44 -27.09
C GLN A 443 -12.51 3.27 -27.92
N VAL A 444 -12.13 4.28 -28.73
CA VAL A 444 -10.91 4.24 -29.54
C VAL A 444 -9.66 4.08 -28.67
N ILE A 445 -9.57 4.81 -27.56
CA ILE A 445 -8.43 4.72 -26.63
C ILE A 445 -8.36 3.33 -25.99
N HIS A 446 -9.48 2.83 -25.45
CA HIS A 446 -9.51 1.51 -24.84
C HIS A 446 -9.15 0.42 -25.86
N PHE A 447 -9.76 0.47 -27.04
CA PHE A 447 -9.52 -0.52 -28.08
C PHE A 447 -8.09 -0.47 -28.64
N SER A 448 -7.46 0.71 -28.70
CA SER A 448 -6.05 0.86 -29.12
C SER A 448 -5.09 0.11 -28.19
N HIS A 449 -5.33 0.16 -26.88
CA HIS A 449 -4.57 -0.64 -25.91
C HIS A 449 -4.72 -2.15 -26.18
N ARG A 450 -5.95 -2.61 -26.51
CA ARG A 450 -6.22 -4.01 -26.86
C ARG A 450 -5.53 -4.45 -28.13
N VAL A 451 -5.54 -3.61 -29.17
CA VAL A 451 -4.85 -3.90 -30.44
C VAL A 451 -3.35 -4.10 -30.20
N ILE A 452 -2.71 -3.23 -29.42
CA ILE A 452 -1.28 -3.39 -29.09
C ILE A 452 -1.04 -4.66 -28.26
N ALA A 453 -1.94 -5.01 -27.33
CA ALA A 453 -1.84 -6.26 -26.57
C ALA A 453 -2.02 -7.51 -27.47
N MET A 454 -2.97 -7.49 -28.42
CA MET A 454 -3.18 -8.57 -29.39
C MET A 454 -1.96 -8.74 -30.30
N LEU A 455 -1.40 -7.63 -30.80
CA LEU A 455 -0.16 -7.65 -31.60
C LEU A 455 1.01 -8.23 -30.79
N LEU A 456 1.15 -7.86 -29.51
CA LEU A 456 2.15 -8.45 -28.62
C LEU A 456 1.97 -9.97 -28.50
N VAL A 457 0.73 -10.46 -28.33
CA VAL A 457 0.45 -11.91 -28.29
C VAL A 457 0.87 -12.58 -29.60
N LEU A 458 0.54 -12.02 -30.76
CA LEU A 458 0.94 -12.55 -32.06
C LEU A 458 2.47 -12.58 -32.24
N ILE A 459 3.16 -11.52 -31.82
CA ILE A 459 4.62 -11.44 -31.83
C ILE A 459 5.23 -12.55 -30.96
N LEU A 460 4.69 -12.77 -29.76
CA LEU A 460 5.15 -13.82 -28.84
C LEU A 460 4.86 -15.23 -29.38
N ILE A 461 3.69 -15.46 -29.99
CA ILE A 461 3.38 -16.73 -30.67
C ILE A 461 4.40 -17.00 -31.79
N SER A 462 4.65 -16.00 -32.65
CA SER A 462 5.66 -16.09 -33.71
C SER A 462 7.05 -16.42 -33.16
N LEU A 463 7.43 -15.78 -32.05
CA LEU A 463 8.69 -16.04 -31.35
C LEU A 463 8.77 -17.48 -30.81
N PHE A 464 7.71 -17.98 -30.15
CA PHE A 464 7.68 -19.35 -29.64
C PHE A 464 7.77 -20.40 -30.75
N ILE A 465 7.07 -20.19 -31.87
CA ILE A 465 7.14 -21.07 -33.04
C ILE A 465 8.58 -21.08 -33.60
N ALA A 466 9.20 -19.90 -33.76
CA ALA A 466 10.58 -19.80 -34.27
C ALA A 466 11.60 -20.45 -33.33
N LEU A 467 11.37 -20.39 -32.01
CA LEU A 467 12.25 -20.98 -31.00
C LEU A 467 12.15 -22.50 -30.90
N LYS A 468 11.07 -23.14 -31.42
CA LYS A 468 10.90 -24.60 -31.40
C LYS A 468 12.09 -25.33 -32.03
N LYS A 469 12.68 -24.77 -33.10
CA LYS A 469 13.87 -25.32 -33.77
C LYS A 469 15.11 -25.41 -32.85
N TYR A 470 15.19 -24.54 -31.83
CA TYR A 470 16.34 -24.43 -30.94
C TYR A 470 16.10 -25.10 -29.58
N PHE A 471 14.93 -25.70 -29.36
CA PHE A 471 14.50 -26.20 -28.04
C PHE A 471 15.43 -27.27 -27.46
N ASN A 472 16.04 -28.10 -28.30
CA ASN A 472 16.99 -29.13 -27.84
C ASN A 472 18.38 -28.57 -27.52
N THR A 473 18.75 -27.43 -28.12
CA THR A 473 20.06 -26.79 -27.95
C THR A 473 20.07 -25.79 -26.80
N ILE A 474 18.91 -25.25 -26.45
CA ILE A 474 18.72 -24.22 -25.43
C ILE A 474 18.82 -24.82 -24.01
N SER A 475 19.47 -24.08 -23.09
CA SER A 475 19.68 -24.50 -21.69
C SER A 475 18.39 -24.55 -20.86
N LYS A 476 18.43 -25.27 -19.72
CA LYS A 476 17.30 -25.38 -18.77
C LYS A 476 16.81 -24.00 -18.30
N ASN A 477 17.72 -23.06 -18.05
CA ASN A 477 17.38 -21.71 -17.59
C ASN A 477 16.55 -20.94 -18.62
N ILE A 478 16.92 -21.03 -19.90
CA ILE A 478 16.16 -20.38 -20.97
C ILE A 478 14.81 -21.07 -21.15
N LYS A 479 14.71 -22.42 -21.03
CA LYS A 479 13.41 -23.12 -21.04
C LYS A 479 12.49 -22.62 -19.93
N LEU A 480 13.02 -22.37 -18.74
CA LEU A 480 12.27 -21.76 -17.62
C LEU A 480 11.82 -20.33 -17.94
N ILE A 481 12.67 -19.51 -18.57
CA ILE A 481 12.29 -18.17 -19.04
C ILE A 481 11.13 -18.27 -20.05
N LEU A 482 11.21 -19.18 -21.02
CA LEU A 482 10.15 -19.38 -22.02
C LEU A 482 8.84 -19.86 -21.40
N LEU A 483 8.90 -20.80 -20.45
CA LEU A 483 7.74 -21.24 -19.69
C LEU A 483 7.12 -20.08 -18.90
N GLY A 484 7.95 -19.29 -18.22
CA GLY A 484 7.49 -18.10 -17.49
C GLY A 484 6.84 -17.07 -18.40
N MET A 485 7.41 -16.81 -19.58
CA MET A 485 6.83 -15.90 -20.58
C MET A 485 5.46 -16.40 -21.04
N PHE A 486 5.34 -17.69 -21.34
CA PHE A 486 4.07 -18.31 -21.74
C PHE A 486 3.01 -18.19 -20.65
N LEU A 487 3.33 -18.57 -19.40
CA LEU A 487 2.40 -18.48 -18.29
C LEU A 487 1.96 -17.03 -18.04
N ILE A 488 2.90 -16.09 -18.02
CA ILE A 488 2.58 -14.68 -17.74
C ILE A 488 1.77 -14.04 -18.86
N ILE A 489 2.05 -14.31 -20.14
CA ILE A 489 1.21 -13.75 -21.21
C ILE A 489 -0.21 -14.32 -21.17
N THR A 490 -0.37 -15.60 -20.83
CA THR A 490 -1.70 -16.20 -20.63
C THR A 490 -2.43 -15.52 -19.47
N PHE A 491 -1.77 -15.33 -18.32
CA PHE A 491 -2.35 -14.59 -17.21
C PHE A 491 -2.68 -13.14 -17.56
N GLN A 492 -1.84 -12.46 -18.34
CA GLN A 492 -2.11 -11.09 -18.80
C GLN A 492 -3.41 -10.97 -19.58
N VAL A 493 -3.64 -11.89 -20.53
CA VAL A 493 -4.86 -11.91 -21.35
C VAL A 493 -6.08 -12.20 -20.48
N ILE A 494 -5.99 -13.19 -19.58
CA ILE A 494 -7.09 -13.55 -18.67
C ILE A 494 -7.42 -12.39 -17.73
N ILE A 495 -6.43 -11.79 -17.09
CA ILE A 495 -6.61 -10.66 -16.16
C ILE A 495 -7.13 -9.43 -16.91
N GLY A 496 -6.62 -9.16 -18.11
CA GLY A 496 -7.12 -8.08 -18.96
C GLY A 496 -8.61 -8.22 -19.29
N ALA A 497 -9.07 -9.44 -19.59
CA ALA A 497 -10.49 -9.72 -19.82
C ALA A 497 -11.31 -9.56 -18.52
N LEU A 498 -10.84 -10.15 -17.41
CA LEU A 498 -11.53 -10.10 -16.12
C LEU A 498 -11.63 -8.68 -15.55
N LEU A 499 -10.66 -7.80 -15.82
CA LEU A 499 -10.72 -6.39 -15.41
C LEU A 499 -11.95 -5.66 -15.95
N ILE A 500 -12.44 -6.05 -17.13
CA ILE A 500 -13.65 -5.47 -17.73
C ILE A 500 -14.88 -5.97 -16.96
N TYR A 501 -15.00 -7.29 -16.80
CA TYR A 501 -16.15 -7.93 -16.15
C TYR A 501 -16.26 -7.62 -14.65
N MET A 502 -15.14 -7.33 -13.97
CA MET A 502 -15.12 -7.00 -12.55
C MET A 502 -15.11 -5.49 -12.26
N GLU A 503 -15.31 -4.65 -13.27
CA GLU A 503 -15.33 -3.18 -13.12
C GLU A 503 -14.00 -2.58 -12.59
N VAL A 504 -12.87 -3.15 -13.02
CA VAL A 504 -11.50 -2.66 -12.78
C VAL A 504 -11.20 -2.50 -11.27
N PRO A 505 -11.25 -3.57 -10.47
CA PRO A 505 -10.92 -3.45 -9.05
C PRO A 505 -9.44 -3.07 -8.91
N ILE A 506 -9.16 -2.11 -8.02
CA ILE A 506 -7.84 -1.45 -7.92
C ILE A 506 -6.70 -2.47 -7.75
N TRP A 507 -6.88 -3.45 -6.88
CA TRP A 507 -5.85 -4.48 -6.62
C TRP A 507 -5.52 -5.29 -7.87
N MET A 508 -6.51 -5.56 -8.73
CA MET A 508 -6.34 -6.32 -9.95
C MET A 508 -5.66 -5.48 -11.03
N GLY A 509 -5.98 -4.18 -11.11
CA GLY A 509 -5.29 -3.25 -12.01
C GLY A 509 -3.81 -3.09 -11.65
N ILE A 510 -3.50 -3.00 -10.35
CA ILE A 510 -2.12 -3.01 -9.84
C ILE A 510 -1.43 -4.33 -10.21
N PHE A 511 -2.10 -5.46 -10.01
CA PHE A 511 -1.56 -6.77 -10.32
C PHE A 511 -1.27 -6.92 -11.83
N HIS A 512 -2.20 -6.51 -12.69
CA HIS A 512 -2.06 -6.51 -14.15
C HIS A 512 -0.82 -5.73 -14.64
N GLN A 513 -0.58 -4.53 -14.07
CA GLN A 513 0.65 -3.78 -14.39
C GLN A 513 1.91 -4.49 -13.87
N SER A 514 1.84 -5.07 -12.66
CA SER A 514 2.97 -5.75 -12.01
C SER A 514 3.44 -6.95 -12.84
N ILE A 515 2.53 -7.84 -13.23
CA ILE A 515 2.87 -8.99 -14.08
C ILE A 515 3.33 -8.56 -15.48
N GLY A 516 2.97 -7.36 -15.95
CA GLY A 516 3.41 -6.82 -17.23
C GLY A 516 4.88 -6.43 -17.22
N LEU A 517 5.33 -5.85 -16.11
CA LEU A 517 6.74 -5.57 -15.88
C LEU A 517 7.56 -6.87 -15.70
N ILE A 518 6.97 -7.93 -15.14
CA ILE A 518 7.62 -9.25 -15.08
C ILE A 518 7.76 -9.84 -16.49
N LEU A 519 6.72 -9.78 -17.34
CA LEU A 519 6.82 -10.21 -18.75
C LEU A 519 7.94 -9.45 -19.47
N PHE A 520 8.00 -8.13 -19.31
CA PHE A 520 9.07 -7.31 -19.87
C PHE A 520 10.46 -7.77 -19.39
N THR A 521 10.60 -8.05 -18.09
CA THR A 521 11.84 -8.57 -17.49
C THR A 521 12.25 -9.89 -18.16
N LEU A 522 11.33 -10.84 -18.31
CA LEU A 522 11.61 -12.15 -18.93
C LEU A 522 12.02 -12.01 -20.41
N ILE A 523 11.38 -11.11 -21.16
CA ILE A 523 11.75 -10.81 -22.55
C ILE A 523 13.18 -10.26 -22.64
N VAL A 524 13.55 -9.33 -21.74
CA VAL A 524 14.91 -8.77 -21.68
C VAL A 524 15.93 -9.84 -21.31
N LEU A 525 15.60 -10.74 -20.37
CA LEU A 525 16.44 -11.89 -20.03
C LEU A 525 16.66 -12.78 -21.25
N LEU A 526 15.59 -13.17 -21.96
CA LEU A 526 15.70 -13.95 -23.20
C LEU A 526 16.58 -13.25 -24.24
N TYR A 527 16.38 -11.94 -24.45
CA TYR A 527 17.18 -11.15 -25.37
C TYR A 527 18.68 -11.21 -25.04
N SER A 528 19.04 -11.16 -23.76
CA SER A 528 20.43 -11.22 -23.30
C SER A 528 21.12 -12.56 -23.56
N HIS A 529 20.35 -13.64 -23.72
CA HIS A 529 20.85 -14.98 -24.01
C HIS A 529 20.98 -15.29 -25.53
N ILE A 530 20.49 -14.41 -26.40
CA ILE A 530 20.52 -14.61 -27.86
C ILE A 530 21.78 -14.00 -28.49
N ASN A 531 22.66 -14.86 -29.02
CA ASN A 531 23.78 -14.47 -29.86
C ASN A 531 23.43 -14.61 -31.35
N LEU A 532 23.88 -13.66 -32.17
CA LEU A 532 23.68 -13.75 -33.61
C LEU A 532 24.68 -14.73 -34.20
N LYS A 533 24.21 -15.54 -35.16
CA LYS A 533 25.09 -16.31 -36.03
C LYS A 533 25.96 -15.32 -36.82
N ARG A 534 27.28 -15.31 -36.57
CA ARG A 534 28.24 -14.61 -37.45
C ARG A 534 28.26 -15.39 -38.76
N TYR A 535 27.87 -14.74 -39.85
CA TYR A 535 28.02 -15.26 -41.21
C TYR A 535 29.42 -14.95 -41.71
#